data_AF-A0A7C6WZU6-F1
#
_entry.id   AF-A0A7C6WZU6-F1
#
_cell.length_a   1.000
_cell.length_b   1.000
_cell.length_c   1.000
_cell.angle_alpha   90.00
_cell.angle_beta   90.00
_cell.angle_gamma   90.00
#
_symmetry.space_group_name_H-M   'P 1'
#
loop_
_entity.id
_entity.type
_entity.pdbx_description
1 polymer ?
#
loop_
_entity_poly.entity_id
_entity_poly.type
_entity_poly.pdbx_seq_one_letter_code
_entity_poly.pdbx_strand_id
1 'polypeptide(L)'
;EGLVSALEKVADAVLIDTRVLFHHLNLELPAKDRFNSDLLRPDAIDNPVARKLTACLLSSSIPIVPGGHSLVSGGLRVITDSLVDHGELA
;
A
#
# COMPACT_ATOMS: atom_id res chain seq x y z
N GLU A 1 -10.86 5.33 15.80
CA GLU A 1 -10.07 5.85 14.66
C GLU A 1 -9.82 4.70 13.69
N GLY A 2 -9.76 4.97 12.38
CA GLY A 2 -9.50 3.94 11.36
C GLY A 2 -8.01 3.81 11.03
N LEU A 3 -7.62 2.71 10.37
CA LEU A 3 -6.21 2.43 10.02
C LEU A 3 -5.50 3.61 9.35
N VAL A 4 -6.09 4.21 8.32
CA VAL A 4 -5.47 5.31 7.55
C VAL A 4 -5.21 6.52 8.45
N SER A 5 -6.19 6.92 9.27
CA SER A 5 -6.01 8.04 10.20
C SER A 5 -4.94 7.77 11.26
N ALA A 6 -4.76 6.51 11.66
CA ALA A 6 -3.66 6.16 12.56
C ALA A 6 -2.29 6.28 11.86
N LEU A 7 -2.19 5.84 10.59
CA LEU A 7 -0.97 5.94 9.79
C LEU A 7 -0.57 7.40 9.54
N GLU A 8 -1.53 8.26 9.19
CA GLU A 8 -1.32 9.70 8.95
C GLU A 8 -0.76 10.46 10.16
N LYS A 9 -0.94 9.93 11.38
CA LYS A 9 -0.42 10.54 12.60
C LYS A 9 1.01 10.15 12.93
N VAL A 10 1.52 9.05 12.36
CA VAL A 10 2.77 8.41 12.80
C VAL A 10 3.82 8.30 11.70
N ALA A 11 3.48 8.63 10.45
CA ALA A 11 4.38 8.50 9.31
C ALA A 11 4.17 9.62 8.28
N ASP A 12 5.24 10.03 7.61
CA ASP A 12 5.19 10.95 6.47
C ASP A 12 4.88 10.23 5.14
N ALA A 13 5.15 8.92 5.07
CA ALA A 13 4.81 8.02 3.97
C ALA A 13 4.77 6.57 4.46
N VAL A 14 4.01 5.70 3.78
CA VAL A 14 3.81 4.31 4.19
C VAL A 14 4.03 3.35 3.03
N LEU A 15 4.79 2.28 3.28
CA LEU A 15 4.85 1.09 2.44
C LEU A 15 4.23 -0.06 3.26
N ILE A 16 3.16 -0.68 2.78
CA ILE A 16 2.37 -1.64 3.57
C ILE A 16 1.90 -2.84 2.76
N ASP A 17 2.06 -4.04 3.30
CA ASP A 17 1.40 -5.22 2.73
C ASP A 17 -0.05 -5.36 3.26
N THR A 18 -1.02 -5.07 2.41
CA THR A 18 -2.46 -5.14 2.75
C THR A 18 -2.98 -6.57 2.81
N ARG A 19 -2.23 -7.57 2.31
CA ARG A 19 -2.67 -8.98 2.30
C ARG A 19 -2.77 -9.58 3.69
N VAL A 20 -1.86 -9.18 4.58
CA VAL A 20 -1.92 -9.58 6.00
C VAL A 20 -3.21 -9.08 6.65
N LEU A 21 -3.59 -7.83 6.34
CA LEU A 21 -4.84 -7.25 6.85
C LEU A 21 -6.07 -7.96 6.26
N PHE A 22 -6.08 -8.25 4.95
CA PHE A 22 -7.18 -9.00 4.34
C PHE A 22 -7.35 -10.38 4.96
N HIS A 23 -6.24 -11.09 5.20
CA HIS A 23 -6.28 -12.39 5.86
C HIS A 23 -6.77 -12.28 7.31
N HIS A 24 -6.30 -11.30 8.08
CA HIS A 24 -6.79 -11.03 9.44
C HIS A 24 -8.31 -10.78 9.49
N LEU A 25 -8.86 -10.13 8.45
CA LEU A 25 -10.29 -9.89 8.30
C LEU A 25 -11.07 -11.09 7.74
N ASN A 26 -10.43 -12.26 7.58
CA ASN A 26 -10.99 -13.46 6.96
C ASN A 26 -11.55 -13.20 5.54
N LEU A 27 -10.89 -12.32 4.78
CA LEU A 27 -11.24 -12.05 3.39
C LEU A 27 -10.42 -12.94 2.44
N GLU A 28 -11.08 -13.93 1.85
CA GLU A 28 -10.55 -14.72 0.75
C GLU A 28 -10.70 -13.95 -0.58
N LEU A 29 -9.73 -13.08 -0.87
CA LEU A 29 -9.77 -12.22 -2.06
C LEU A 29 -9.13 -12.88 -3.29
N PRO A 30 -9.81 -12.86 -4.47
CA PRO A 30 -9.18 -13.31 -5.71
C PRO A 30 -7.99 -12.42 -6.08
N ALA A 31 -7.10 -12.93 -6.93
CA ALA A 31 -5.94 -12.18 -7.40
C ALA A 31 -6.33 -10.82 -8.01
N LYS A 32 -7.45 -10.74 -8.74
CA LYS A 32 -7.99 -9.50 -9.30
C LYS A 32 -8.17 -8.41 -8.24
N ASP A 33 -8.85 -8.72 -7.13
CA ASP A 33 -9.15 -7.75 -6.08
C ASP A 33 -7.89 -7.36 -5.32
N ARG A 34 -7.02 -8.34 -5.02
CA ARG A 34 -5.73 -8.09 -4.36
C ARG A 34 -4.85 -7.15 -5.18
N PHE A 35 -4.69 -7.41 -6.47
CA PHE A 35 -3.84 -6.59 -7.33
C PHE A 35 -4.44 -5.23 -7.64
N ASN A 36 -5.76 -5.11 -7.79
CA ASN A 36 -6.38 -3.79 -7.89
C ASN A 36 -6.27 -2.99 -6.58
N SER A 37 -6.22 -3.66 -5.42
CA SER A 37 -5.91 -3.01 -4.15
C SER A 37 -4.45 -2.52 -4.09
N ASP A 38 -3.49 -3.38 -4.46
CA ASP A 38 -2.07 -3.03 -4.56
C ASP A 38 -1.83 -1.84 -5.52
N LEU A 39 -2.68 -1.68 -6.55
CA LEU A 39 -2.62 -0.58 -7.52
C LEU A 39 -3.49 0.63 -7.16
N LEU A 40 -4.13 0.65 -5.99
CA LEU A 40 -5.06 1.70 -5.55
C LEU A 40 -6.21 1.97 -6.54
N ARG A 41 -6.81 0.92 -7.10
CA ARG A 41 -7.92 0.97 -8.07
C ARG A 41 -9.23 0.46 -7.46
N PRO A 42 -9.89 1.22 -6.56
CA PRO A 42 -11.08 0.74 -5.86
C PRO A 42 -12.23 0.37 -6.81
N ASP A 43 -12.39 1.09 -7.92
CA ASP A 43 -13.48 0.86 -8.89
C ASP A 43 -13.40 -0.50 -9.60
N ALA A 44 -12.24 -1.16 -9.56
CA ALA A 44 -12.02 -2.48 -10.18
C ALA A 44 -12.10 -3.66 -9.18
N ILE A 45 -12.39 -3.37 -7.90
CA ILE A 45 -12.46 -4.36 -6.80
C ILE A 45 -13.90 -4.76 -6.56
N ASP A 46 -14.20 -6.07 -6.52
CA ASP A 46 -15.56 -6.57 -6.31
C ASP A 46 -15.93 -6.62 -4.82
N ASN A 47 -15.00 -7.09 -3.98
CA ASN A 47 -15.24 -7.20 -2.54
C ASN A 47 -15.45 -5.81 -1.91
N PRO A 48 -16.58 -5.56 -1.23
CA PRO A 48 -16.92 -4.23 -0.73
C PRO A 48 -16.00 -3.75 0.40
N VAL A 49 -15.48 -4.65 1.23
CA VAL A 49 -14.56 -4.32 2.32
C VAL A 49 -13.20 -3.92 1.74
N ALA A 50 -12.67 -4.71 0.81
CA ALA A 50 -11.42 -4.41 0.12
C ALA A 50 -11.52 -3.12 -0.71
N ARG A 51 -12.65 -2.89 -1.39
CA ARG A 51 -12.93 -1.64 -2.11
C ARG A 51 -12.89 -0.44 -1.18
N LYS A 52 -13.59 -0.51 -0.04
CA LYS A 52 -13.63 0.57 0.95
C LYS A 52 -12.24 0.86 1.52
N LEU A 53 -11.50 -0.18 1.91
CA LEU A 53 -10.14 -0.01 2.41
C LEU A 53 -9.25 0.66 1.36
N THR A 54 -9.27 0.17 0.12
CA THR A 54 -8.46 0.70 -0.98
C THR A 54 -8.80 2.16 -1.26
N ALA A 55 -10.08 2.53 -1.23
CA ALA A 55 -10.51 3.92 -1.38
C ALA A 55 -10.02 4.80 -0.22
N CYS A 56 -10.00 4.30 1.02
CA CYS A 56 -9.42 5.03 2.15
C CYS A 56 -7.91 5.21 1.99
N LEU A 57 -7.17 4.20 1.53
CA LEU A 57 -5.73 4.31 1.28
C LEU A 57 -5.42 5.32 0.17
N LEU A 58 -6.21 5.30 -0.93
CA LEU A 58 -6.08 6.24 -2.05
C LEU A 58 -6.35 7.69 -1.64
N SER A 59 -7.28 7.91 -0.72
CA SER A 59 -7.67 9.25 -0.25
C SER A 59 -6.81 9.77 0.92
N SER A 60 -5.74 9.06 1.29
CA SER A 60 -4.88 9.50 2.41
C SER A 60 -4.16 10.81 2.09
N SER A 61 -3.93 11.61 3.13
CA SER A 61 -3.14 12.83 3.09
C SER A 61 -1.64 12.60 2.96
N ILE A 62 -1.16 11.37 3.22
CA ILE A 62 0.24 10.97 3.03
C ILE A 62 0.35 9.93 1.90
N PRO A 63 1.51 9.82 1.24
CA PRO A 63 1.74 8.77 0.25
C PRO A 63 1.67 7.37 0.89
N ILE A 64 0.81 6.50 0.36
CA ILE A 64 0.72 5.10 0.77
C ILE A 64 0.92 4.20 -0.45
N VAL A 65 1.88 3.28 -0.38
CA VAL A 65 2.13 2.26 -1.38
C VAL A 65 1.73 0.89 -0.81
N PRO A 66 0.55 0.36 -1.18
CA PRO A 66 0.15 -0.97 -0.78
C PRO A 66 0.85 -2.07 -1.59
N GLY A 67 0.92 -3.26 -1.00
CA GLY A 67 1.37 -4.49 -1.63
C GLY A 67 2.77 -4.92 -1.24
N GLY A 68 2.93 -6.21 -0.89
CA GLY A 68 4.22 -6.78 -0.51
C GLY A 68 5.29 -6.81 -1.64
N HIS A 69 4.91 -6.68 -2.91
CA HIS A 69 5.88 -6.64 -4.02
C HIS A 69 6.79 -5.40 -3.95
N SER A 70 6.24 -4.24 -3.59
CA SER A 70 7.01 -3.01 -3.40
C SER A 70 8.10 -3.15 -2.31
N LEU A 71 7.86 -4.03 -1.33
CA LEU A 71 8.78 -4.31 -0.22
C LEU A 71 9.79 -5.42 -0.53
N VAL A 72 9.35 -6.52 -1.16
CA VAL A 72 10.13 -7.76 -1.27
C VAL A 72 10.83 -7.92 -2.62
N SER A 73 10.28 -7.35 -3.70
CA SER A 73 10.82 -7.53 -5.07
C SER A 73 11.90 -6.51 -5.47
N GLY A 74 12.52 -5.86 -4.48
CA GLY A 74 13.61 -4.91 -4.71
C GLY A 74 13.19 -3.49 -5.10
N GLY A 75 11.89 -3.16 -5.15
CA GLY A 75 11.43 -1.80 -5.43
C GLY A 75 12.01 -0.78 -4.44
N LEU A 76 11.94 -1.08 -3.15
CA LEU A 76 12.56 -0.26 -2.12
C LEU A 76 14.09 -0.17 -2.28
N ARG A 77 14.73 -1.28 -2.65
CA ARG A 77 16.18 -1.32 -2.92
C ARG A 77 16.57 -0.43 -4.09
N VAL A 78 15.83 -0.45 -5.19
CA VAL A 78 16.09 0.42 -6.35
C VAL A 78 15.95 1.90 -5.97
N ILE A 79 14.94 2.24 -5.17
CA ILE A 79 14.76 3.61 -4.66
C ILE A 79 15.95 4.00 -3.79
N THR A 80 16.37 3.13 -2.85
CA THR A 80 17.52 3.43 -1.99
C THR A 80 18.82 3.56 -2.77
N ASP A 81 19.08 2.64 -3.71
CA ASP A 81 20.30 2.65 -4.51
C ASP A 81 20.36 3.92 -5.36
N SER A 82 19.24 4.32 -5.98
CA SER A 82 19.16 5.57 -6.76
C SER A 82 19.39 6.82 -5.89
N LEU A 83 18.88 6.83 -4.65
CA LEU A 83 19.07 7.95 -3.73
C LEU A 83 20.51 8.03 -3.20
N VAL A 84 21.16 6.89 -2.96
CA VAL A 84 22.57 6.83 -2.55
C VAL A 84 23.47 7.35 -3.67
N ASP A 85 23.27 6.88 -4.90
CA ASP A 85 24.04 7.35 -6.07
C ASP A 85 23.87 8.86 -6.33
N HIS A 86 22.70 9.42 -6.00
CA HIS A 86 22.46 10.87 -6.10
C HIS A 86 22.92 11.66 -4.87
N GLY A 87 23.03 11.02 -3.71
CA GLY A 87 23.52 11.63 -2.46
C GLY A 87 25.05 11.79 -2.42
N GLU A 88 25.80 11.03 -3.22
CA GLU A 88 27.25 11.22 -3.39
C GLU A 88 27.61 12.42 -4.27
N LEU A 89 26.63 13.05 -4.93
CA LEU A 89 26.80 14.23 -5.78
C LEU A 89 26.46 15.57 -5.09
N ALA A 90 26.05 15.54 -3.81
CA ALA A 90 25.66 16.72 -3.03
C ALA A 90 26.73 17.12 -2.00
#